data_AF-A0A940SMC3-F1
#
_entry.id   AF-A0A940SMC3-F1
#
_cell.length_a   1.000
_cell.length_b   1.000
_cell.length_c   1.000
_cell.angle_alpha   90.00
_cell.angle_beta   90.00
_cell.angle_gamma   90.00
#
_symmetry.space_group_name_H-M   'P 1'
#
loop_
_entity.id
_entity.type
_entity.pdbx_description
1 polymer ?
#
loop_
_entity_poly.entity_id
_entity_poly.type
_entity_poly.pdbx_seq_one_letter_code
_entity_poly.pdbx_strand_id
1 'polypeptide(L)'
;FNRMVSVIVRVLQRLGGEFAQSVFQPVGVEVAVGENGPILPLRAEGKDGVKVSIKGSIDRVDIMENENGRYARVVDYKSGGKKFSLTDVYYGINMQMLIYLFALCEGGQGIYQNCSPAGVLYFPSKADVQNLARETTDEAAADAVGGKMAMNGLLLRDMDVLAAMEKELAGQYIPIKEKKSGGYTAEDQMADAREFEKIRRHVRRLIAAMGEDLYHGNVAPNPCDGAGGKTCEYCDYAALCHADRLGQFPGNPEINIADFYALLDKEEKEGAE
;
A
#
# COMPACT_ATOMS: atom_id res chain seq x y z
N PHE A 1 18.29 20.71 14.82
CA PHE A 1 18.22 21.54 13.60
C PHE A 1 19.00 20.93 12.43
N ASN A 2 20.34 20.87 12.48
CA ASN A 2 21.16 20.35 11.35
C ASN A 2 20.81 18.92 10.89
N ARG A 3 20.41 18.03 11.81
CA ARG A 3 19.95 16.68 11.46
C ARG A 3 18.66 16.68 10.63
N MET A 4 17.69 17.54 10.94
CA MET A 4 16.44 17.66 10.17
C MET A 4 16.70 18.22 8.78
N VAL A 5 17.56 19.25 8.67
CA VAL A 5 17.97 19.81 7.38
C VAL A 5 18.62 18.74 6.50
N SER A 6 19.54 17.95 7.06
CA SER A 6 20.20 16.86 6.32
C SER A 6 19.21 15.79 5.84
N VAL A 7 18.23 15.41 6.67
CA VAL A 7 17.18 14.46 6.29
C VAL A 7 16.34 15.02 5.13
N ILE A 8 15.90 16.27 5.23
CA ILE A 8 15.09 16.92 4.19
C ILE A 8 15.87 17.02 2.86
N VAL A 9 17.14 17.43 2.90
CA VAL A 9 17.97 17.51 1.69
C VAL A 9 18.07 16.16 1.00
N ARG A 10 18.27 15.07 1.76
CA ARG A 10 18.33 13.71 1.19
C ARG A 10 17.00 13.28 0.58
N VAL A 11 15.88 13.57 1.25
CA VAL A 11 14.53 13.30 0.73
C VAL A 11 14.29 14.09 -0.57
N LEU A 12 14.68 15.36 -0.63
CA LEU A 12 14.52 16.19 -1.83
C LEU A 12 15.42 15.72 -2.98
N GLN A 13 16.68 15.36 -2.71
CA GLN A 13 17.57 14.77 -3.72
C GLN A 13 16.99 13.46 -4.26
N ARG A 14 16.41 12.66 -3.37
CA ARG A 14 15.80 11.39 -3.73
C ARG A 14 14.56 11.57 -4.61
N LEU A 15 13.65 12.45 -4.23
CA LEU A 15 12.48 12.80 -5.04
C LEU A 15 12.91 13.41 -6.38
N GLY A 16 13.92 14.28 -6.38
CA GLY A 16 14.47 14.87 -7.61
C GLY A 16 15.03 13.80 -8.56
N GLY A 17 15.79 12.84 -8.03
CA GLY A 17 16.31 11.70 -8.82
C GLY A 17 15.18 10.81 -9.36
N GLU A 18 14.16 10.52 -8.54
CA GLU A 18 12.98 9.76 -8.95
C GLU A 18 12.25 10.46 -10.11
N PHE A 19 11.91 11.74 -9.93
CA PHE A 19 11.14 12.51 -10.91
C PHE A 19 11.93 12.83 -12.18
N ALA A 20 13.26 12.91 -12.12
CA ALA A 20 14.08 13.13 -13.30
C ALA A 20 14.09 11.93 -14.27
N GLN A 21 13.76 10.73 -13.77
CA GLN A 21 13.76 9.51 -14.58
C GLN A 21 12.38 8.90 -14.78
N SER A 22 11.45 9.08 -13.84
CA SER A 22 10.11 8.52 -13.93
C SER A 22 9.24 9.27 -14.94
N VAL A 23 8.41 8.51 -15.68
CA VAL A 23 7.38 9.04 -16.56
C VAL A 23 6.11 9.40 -15.78
N PHE A 24 5.91 8.81 -14.59
CA PHE A 24 4.82 9.20 -13.70
C PHE A 24 5.00 10.63 -13.21
N GLN A 25 3.98 11.47 -13.41
CA GLN A 25 3.99 12.85 -12.97
C GLN A 25 3.17 13.01 -11.69
N PRO A 26 3.70 13.66 -10.64
CA PRO A 26 2.90 14.00 -9.47
C PRO A 26 1.86 15.06 -9.84
N VAL A 27 0.59 14.66 -9.87
CA VAL A 27 -0.53 15.51 -10.30
C VAL A 27 -1.34 16.06 -9.13
N GLY A 28 -1.12 15.55 -7.92
CA GLY A 28 -1.78 16.04 -6.71
C GLY A 28 -1.05 15.63 -5.44
N VAL A 29 -1.14 16.51 -4.45
CA VAL A 29 -0.69 16.29 -3.07
C VAL A 29 -1.83 16.63 -2.12
N GLU A 30 -1.98 15.86 -1.04
CA GLU A 30 -3.11 15.98 -0.09
C GLU A 30 -4.48 16.01 -0.81
N VAL A 31 -4.69 15.05 -1.70
CA VAL A 31 -5.86 14.99 -2.56
C VAL A 31 -7.05 14.45 -1.76
N ALA A 32 -8.06 15.29 -1.56
CA ALA A 32 -9.24 14.94 -0.78
C ALA A 32 -10.10 13.86 -1.46
N VAL A 33 -10.50 12.86 -0.67
CA VAL A 33 -11.49 11.83 -1.02
C VAL A 33 -12.78 12.11 -0.27
N GLY A 34 -13.83 12.51 -0.98
CA GLY A 34 -15.07 13.01 -0.38
C GLY A 34 -16.15 13.34 -1.40
N GLU A 35 -17.40 13.53 -0.94
CA GLU A 35 -18.56 13.80 -1.83
C GLU A 35 -18.37 15.03 -2.73
N ASN A 36 -17.65 16.03 -2.23
CA ASN A 36 -17.32 17.27 -2.94
C ASN A 36 -15.83 17.35 -3.32
N GLY A 37 -15.11 16.22 -3.21
CA GLY A 37 -13.68 16.15 -3.49
C GLY A 37 -13.42 15.79 -4.96
N PRO A 38 -12.17 15.97 -5.44
CA PRO A 38 -11.76 15.53 -6.78
C PRO A 38 -11.82 14.01 -6.97
N ILE A 39 -11.90 13.25 -5.87
CA ILE A 39 -12.07 11.80 -5.84
C ILE A 39 -13.27 11.48 -4.96
N LEU A 40 -14.23 10.75 -5.50
CA LEU A 40 -15.41 10.31 -4.75
C LEU A 40 -15.05 9.23 -3.71
N PRO A 41 -15.81 9.13 -2.60
CA PRO A 41 -15.58 8.11 -1.58
C PRO A 41 -15.64 6.69 -2.12
N LEU A 42 -14.75 5.82 -1.64
CA LEU A 42 -14.96 4.38 -1.81
C LEU A 42 -16.16 3.97 -0.96
N ARG A 43 -17.10 3.27 -1.58
CA ARG A 43 -18.33 2.79 -0.92
C ARG A 43 -18.36 1.28 -0.88
N ALA A 44 -18.83 0.72 0.22
CA ALA A 44 -19.14 -0.69 0.36
C ALA A 44 -20.54 -0.83 0.97
N GLU A 45 -21.22 -1.91 0.60
CA GLU A 45 -22.57 -2.21 1.09
C GLU A 45 -22.59 -3.66 1.57
N GLY A 46 -23.04 -3.84 2.80
CA GLY A 46 -23.28 -5.13 3.42
C GLY A 46 -24.47 -5.87 2.81
N LYS A 47 -24.58 -7.17 3.10
CA LYS A 47 -25.72 -8.01 2.70
C LYS A 47 -27.02 -7.57 3.39
N ASP A 48 -26.92 -6.98 4.57
CA ASP A 48 -28.04 -6.43 5.34
C ASP A 48 -28.45 -5.00 4.90
N GLY A 49 -27.76 -4.42 3.92
CA GLY A 49 -27.99 -3.07 3.41
C GLY A 49 -27.25 -1.96 4.17
N VAL A 50 -26.39 -2.28 5.14
CA VAL A 50 -25.53 -1.30 5.80
C VAL A 50 -24.55 -0.71 4.79
N LYS A 51 -24.56 0.61 4.64
CA LYS A 51 -23.71 1.34 3.69
C LYS A 51 -22.55 2.02 4.40
N VAL A 52 -21.34 1.72 3.96
CA VAL A 52 -20.10 2.32 4.44
C VAL A 52 -19.55 3.24 3.36
N SER A 53 -19.19 4.47 3.73
CA SER A 53 -18.54 5.44 2.84
C SER A 53 -17.23 5.90 3.49
N ILE A 54 -16.10 5.65 2.83
CA ILE A 54 -14.78 6.01 3.33
C ILE A 54 -14.32 7.33 2.72
N LYS A 55 -13.99 8.30 3.59
CA LYS A 55 -13.44 9.60 3.23
C LYS A 55 -12.02 9.72 3.78
N GLY A 56 -11.20 10.56 3.16
CA GLY A 56 -9.81 10.73 3.57
C GLY A 56 -9.06 11.73 2.70
N SER A 57 -7.74 11.65 2.76
CA SER A 57 -6.81 12.43 1.93
C SER A 57 -5.70 11.48 1.45
N ILE A 58 -5.37 11.55 0.17
CA ILE A 58 -4.23 10.85 -0.42
C ILE A 58 -3.01 11.77 -0.39
N ASP A 59 -1.94 11.37 0.29
CA ASP A 59 -0.68 12.12 0.42
C ASP A 59 -0.16 12.62 -0.95
N ARG A 60 -0.05 11.72 -1.94
CA ARG A 60 0.37 12.03 -3.30
C ARG A 60 -0.26 11.09 -4.33
N VAL A 61 -0.66 11.66 -5.46
CA VAL A 61 -1.14 10.92 -6.64
C VAL A 61 -0.21 11.22 -7.81
N ASP A 62 0.36 10.16 -8.39
CA ASP A 62 1.12 10.28 -9.63
C ASP A 62 0.36 9.57 -10.76
N ILE A 63 0.32 10.17 -11.95
CA ILE A 63 -0.33 9.60 -13.14
C ILE A 63 0.69 9.49 -14.26
N MET A 64 0.63 8.38 -14.99
CA MET A 64 1.21 8.27 -16.33
C MET A 64 0.11 8.03 -17.36
N GLU A 65 0.39 8.40 -18.60
CA GLU A 65 -0.47 8.14 -19.74
C GLU A 65 0.39 7.65 -20.90
N ASN A 66 -0.04 6.55 -21.53
CA ASN A 66 0.58 5.98 -22.72
C ASN A 66 -0.50 5.46 -23.68
N GLU A 67 -0.09 4.77 -24.75
CA GLU A 67 -1.01 4.23 -25.76
C GLU A 67 -2.01 3.19 -25.20
N ASN A 68 -1.68 2.54 -24.07
CA ASN A 68 -2.51 1.53 -23.43
C ASN A 68 -3.51 2.13 -22.41
N GLY A 69 -3.37 3.40 -22.06
CA GLY A 69 -4.29 4.13 -21.20
C GLY A 69 -3.62 4.97 -20.12
N ARG A 70 -4.41 5.34 -19.10
CA ARG A 70 -3.96 6.13 -17.96
C ARG A 70 -3.78 5.22 -16.76
N TYR A 71 -2.67 5.39 -16.05
CA TYR A 71 -2.32 4.58 -14.89
C TYR A 71 -2.01 5.49 -13.72
N ALA A 72 -2.57 5.20 -12.56
CA ALA A 72 -2.34 5.99 -11.36
C ALA A 72 -1.66 5.16 -10.27
N ARG A 73 -0.71 5.79 -9.57
CA ARG A 73 -0.17 5.27 -8.32
C ARG A 73 -0.40 6.26 -7.19
N VAL A 74 -0.59 5.73 -6.00
CA VAL A 74 -0.70 6.53 -4.76
C VAL A 74 0.57 6.33 -3.93
N VAL A 75 1.11 7.43 -3.41
CA VAL A 75 2.35 7.43 -2.64
C VAL A 75 2.11 8.07 -1.29
N ASP A 76 2.53 7.41 -0.22
CA ASP A 76 2.40 7.88 1.15
C ASP A 76 3.77 8.01 1.82
N TYR A 77 3.97 9.10 2.56
CA TYR A 77 5.25 9.42 3.17
C TYR A 77 5.33 8.85 4.59
N LYS A 78 6.04 7.73 4.76
CA LYS A 78 6.23 7.12 6.08
C LYS A 78 7.61 7.39 6.66
N SER A 79 7.61 7.87 7.89
CA SER A 79 8.81 7.99 8.71
C SER A 79 9.25 6.66 9.34
N GLY A 80 8.46 5.60 9.21
CA GLY A 80 8.79 4.25 9.67
C GLY A 80 9.09 3.31 8.51
N GLY A 81 9.78 2.19 8.79
CA GLY A 81 10.05 1.13 7.80
C GLY A 81 8.84 0.22 7.53
N LYS A 82 7.64 0.80 7.44
CA LYS A 82 6.41 0.05 7.22
C LYS A 82 6.51 -0.69 5.89
N LYS A 83 6.30 -2.00 5.92
CA LYS A 83 6.30 -2.85 4.73
C LYS A 83 4.87 -3.18 4.33
N PHE A 84 4.60 -3.15 3.03
CA PHE A 84 3.39 -3.72 2.46
C PHE A 84 3.34 -5.24 2.70
N SER A 85 2.15 -5.76 2.99
CA SER A 85 1.92 -7.17 3.30
C SER A 85 0.54 -7.58 2.79
N LEU A 86 0.47 -8.55 1.89
CA LEU A 86 -0.80 -9.13 1.45
C LEU A 86 -1.49 -9.91 2.58
N THR A 87 -0.72 -10.44 3.53
CA THR A 87 -1.26 -11.04 4.75
C THR A 87 -2.07 -10.00 5.54
N ASP A 88 -1.51 -8.79 5.75
CA ASP A 88 -2.23 -7.72 6.47
C ASP A 88 -3.53 -7.38 5.75
N VAL A 89 -3.47 -7.23 4.42
CA VAL A 89 -4.64 -6.91 3.59
C VAL A 89 -5.71 -7.97 3.72
N TYR A 90 -5.34 -9.26 3.73
CA TYR A 90 -6.28 -10.38 3.89
C TYR A 90 -7.07 -10.29 5.21
N TYR A 91 -6.41 -9.86 6.28
CA TYR A 91 -7.04 -9.73 7.60
C TYR A 91 -7.63 -8.34 7.86
N GLY A 92 -7.76 -7.49 6.85
CA GLY A 92 -8.33 -6.14 7.01
C GLY A 92 -7.41 -5.12 7.68
N ILE A 93 -6.11 -5.41 7.72
CA ILE A 93 -5.09 -4.54 8.30
C ILE A 93 -4.38 -3.80 7.16
N ASN A 94 -3.98 -2.55 7.43
CA ASN A 94 -3.14 -1.77 6.52
C ASN A 94 -3.70 -1.57 5.08
N MET A 95 -5.03 -1.57 4.92
CA MET A 95 -5.67 -1.45 3.61
C MET A 95 -5.74 -0.02 3.07
N GLN A 96 -5.37 1.00 3.86
CA GLN A 96 -5.56 2.42 3.54
C GLN A 96 -5.12 2.80 2.12
N MET A 97 -3.92 2.36 1.71
CA MET A 97 -3.38 2.72 0.40
C MET A 97 -4.16 2.09 -0.75
N LEU A 98 -4.61 0.84 -0.59
CA LEU A 98 -5.45 0.16 -1.57
C LEU A 98 -6.83 0.83 -1.66
N ILE A 99 -7.41 1.20 -0.52
CA ILE A 99 -8.68 1.94 -0.46
C ILE A 99 -8.58 3.25 -1.26
N TYR A 100 -7.48 3.98 -1.09
CA TYR A 100 -7.23 5.22 -1.83
C TYR A 100 -7.00 5.00 -3.33
N LEU A 101 -6.20 4.00 -3.70
CA LEU A 101 -5.99 3.65 -5.10
C LEU A 101 -7.32 3.27 -5.78
N PHE A 102 -8.15 2.46 -5.13
CA PHE A 102 -9.44 2.05 -5.68
C PHE A 102 -10.45 3.21 -5.71
N ALA A 103 -10.48 4.06 -4.69
CA ALA A 103 -11.29 5.28 -4.71
C ALA A 103 -10.90 6.18 -5.90
N LEU A 104 -9.60 6.36 -6.13
CA LEU A 104 -9.06 7.14 -7.25
C LEU A 104 -9.47 6.55 -8.60
N CYS A 105 -9.27 5.24 -8.79
CA CYS A 105 -9.55 4.57 -10.07
C CYS A 105 -11.05 4.53 -10.41
N GLU A 106 -11.93 4.40 -9.41
CA GLU A 106 -13.37 4.31 -9.62
C GLU A 106 -14.09 5.67 -9.61
N GLY A 107 -13.61 6.59 -8.78
CA GLY A 107 -14.30 7.83 -8.44
C GLY A 107 -13.51 9.09 -8.76
N GLY A 108 -12.36 8.98 -9.43
CA GLY A 108 -11.54 10.11 -9.85
C GLY A 108 -12.26 10.99 -10.88
N GLN A 109 -12.19 12.31 -10.69
CA GLN A 109 -12.79 13.30 -11.56
C GLN A 109 -11.72 14.17 -12.24
N GLY A 110 -12.04 14.74 -13.40
CA GLY A 110 -11.16 15.64 -14.13
C GLY A 110 -9.82 14.98 -14.46
N ILE A 111 -8.71 15.51 -13.95
CA ILE A 111 -7.37 14.94 -14.18
C ILE A 111 -7.22 13.51 -13.65
N TYR A 112 -8.07 13.07 -12.71
CA TYR A 112 -8.02 11.76 -12.07
C TYR A 112 -8.89 10.68 -12.74
N GLN A 113 -9.64 11.02 -13.80
CA GLN A 113 -10.58 10.10 -14.44
C GLN A 113 -9.89 8.98 -15.25
N ASN A 114 -10.57 7.83 -15.43
CA ASN A 114 -10.17 6.73 -16.30
C ASN A 114 -8.77 6.15 -16.00
N CYS A 115 -8.35 6.17 -14.74
CA CYS A 115 -7.06 5.63 -14.33
C CYS A 115 -7.17 4.16 -13.91
N SER A 116 -6.35 3.30 -14.53
CA SER A 116 -6.11 1.93 -14.05
C SER A 116 -5.15 1.94 -12.86
N PRO A 117 -5.27 0.96 -11.93
CA PRO A 117 -4.37 0.87 -10.79
C PRO A 117 -2.95 0.49 -11.24
N ALA A 118 -2.00 1.38 -11.02
CA ALA A 118 -0.58 1.13 -11.27
C ALA A 118 0.15 0.62 -10.02
N GLY A 119 -0.29 1.06 -8.85
CA GLY A 119 0.25 0.58 -7.58
C GLY A 119 0.10 1.53 -6.40
N VAL A 120 0.51 1.02 -5.26
CA VAL A 120 0.62 1.76 -4.00
C VAL A 120 2.08 1.72 -3.56
N LEU A 121 2.61 2.84 -3.06
CA LEU A 121 4.01 2.93 -2.64
C LEU A 121 4.14 3.69 -1.32
N TYR A 122 4.90 3.13 -0.39
CA TYR A 122 5.35 3.82 0.80
C TYR A 122 6.74 4.42 0.56
N PHE A 123 6.82 5.75 0.61
CA PHE A 123 8.07 6.49 0.52
C PHE A 123 8.73 6.62 1.90
N PRO A 124 9.98 6.15 2.08
CA PRO A 124 10.69 6.28 3.35
C PRO A 124 11.16 7.73 3.56
N SER A 125 10.51 8.48 4.46
CA SER A 125 10.84 9.87 4.76
C SER A 125 11.90 10.06 5.86
N LYS A 126 12.37 8.96 6.49
CA LYS A 126 13.58 8.99 7.32
C LYS A 126 14.81 8.63 6.49
N ALA A 127 15.81 9.50 6.53
CA ALA A 127 17.15 9.13 6.10
C ALA A 127 17.78 8.23 7.17
N ASP A 128 17.86 6.94 6.89
CA ASP A 128 18.58 6.03 7.77
C ASP A 128 20.08 6.38 7.73
N VAL A 129 20.71 6.45 8.89
CA VAL A 129 22.15 6.74 8.97
C VAL A 129 22.88 5.46 8.61
N GLN A 130 23.52 5.43 7.44
CA GLN A 130 24.24 4.24 7.02
C GLN A 130 25.58 4.12 7.75
N ASN A 131 25.82 2.96 8.36
CA ASN A 131 27.16 2.50 8.70
C ASN A 131 27.75 1.81 7.47
N LEU A 132 28.31 2.58 6.54
CA LEU A 132 29.07 2.04 5.42
C LEU A 132 30.49 1.70 5.89
N ALA A 133 31.06 0.60 5.37
CA ALA A 133 32.45 0.28 5.62
C ALA A 133 33.35 1.36 5.01
N ARG A 134 34.49 1.64 5.64
CA ARG A 134 35.45 2.67 5.20
C ARG A 134 35.97 2.48 3.76
N GLU A 135 35.89 1.26 3.24
CA GLU A 135 36.38 0.86 1.91
C GLU A 135 35.28 0.83 0.84
N THR A 136 34.06 1.29 1.18
CA THR A 136 32.95 1.32 0.21
C THR A 136 33.24 2.40 -0.84
N THR A 137 33.19 2.06 -2.12
CA THR A 137 33.31 3.04 -3.21
C THR A 137 32.09 3.96 -3.22
N ASP A 138 32.23 5.17 -3.77
CA ASP A 138 31.11 6.12 -3.85
C ASP A 138 29.91 5.54 -4.63
N GLU A 139 30.17 4.74 -5.66
CA GLU A 139 29.14 4.04 -6.45
C GLU A 139 28.44 2.94 -5.63
N ALA A 140 29.19 2.10 -4.91
CA ALA A 140 28.61 1.07 -4.06
C ALA A 140 27.85 1.68 -2.86
N ALA A 141 28.30 2.84 -2.38
CA ALA A 141 27.62 3.61 -1.35
C ALA A 141 26.30 4.21 -1.88
N ALA A 142 26.32 4.78 -3.09
CA ALA A 142 25.12 5.32 -3.73
C ALA A 142 24.08 4.22 -4.00
N ASP A 143 24.49 3.05 -4.49
CA ASP A 143 23.61 1.90 -4.71
C ASP A 143 23.04 1.35 -3.38
N ALA A 144 23.87 1.23 -2.34
CA ALA A 144 23.43 0.78 -1.02
C ALA A 144 22.47 1.78 -0.34
N VAL A 145 22.62 3.07 -0.61
CA VAL A 145 21.71 4.14 -0.16
C VAL A 145 20.41 4.12 -0.95
N GLY A 146 20.49 4.05 -2.28
CA GLY A 146 19.34 3.97 -3.17
C GLY A 146 18.44 2.79 -2.84
N GLY A 147 19.01 1.58 -2.74
CA GLY A 147 18.25 0.36 -2.46
C GLY A 147 17.57 0.35 -1.08
N LYS A 148 18.18 0.94 -0.03
CA LYS A 148 17.53 1.05 1.28
C LYS A 148 16.46 2.14 1.35
N MET A 149 16.51 3.12 0.45
CA MET A 149 15.47 4.14 0.30
C MET A 149 14.46 3.78 -0.80
N ALA A 150 14.56 2.60 -1.40
CA ALA A 150 13.58 2.12 -2.36
C ALA A 150 12.21 2.06 -1.66
N MET A 151 11.19 2.51 -2.39
CA MET A 151 9.83 2.40 -1.93
C MET A 151 9.44 0.93 -1.83
N ASN A 152 8.46 0.63 -0.98
CA ASN A 152 7.85 -0.70 -0.92
C ASN A 152 6.34 -0.57 -1.14
N GLY A 153 5.69 -1.62 -1.61
CA GLY A 153 4.30 -1.50 -2.00
C GLY A 153 3.76 -2.70 -2.77
N LEU A 154 2.72 -2.43 -3.57
CA LEU A 154 2.16 -3.38 -4.54
C LEU A 154 2.06 -2.67 -5.88
N LEU A 155 2.60 -3.27 -6.93
CA LEU A 155 2.70 -2.68 -8.26
C LEU A 155 2.02 -3.55 -9.32
N LEU A 156 1.54 -2.91 -10.39
CA LEU A 156 1.00 -3.59 -11.55
C LEU A 156 2.10 -4.36 -12.27
N ARG A 157 1.86 -5.66 -12.50
CA ARG A 157 2.74 -6.55 -13.26
C ARG A 157 2.62 -6.28 -14.76
N ASP A 158 2.99 -5.07 -15.17
CA ASP A 158 3.03 -4.60 -16.55
C ASP A 158 4.37 -3.92 -16.79
N MET A 159 5.14 -4.41 -17.76
CA MET A 159 6.52 -3.97 -17.95
C MET A 159 6.63 -2.53 -18.45
N ASP A 160 5.67 -2.06 -19.25
CA ASP A 160 5.67 -0.67 -19.70
C ASP A 160 5.39 0.27 -18.53
N VAL A 161 4.49 -0.14 -17.64
CA VAL A 161 4.16 0.62 -16.42
C VAL A 161 5.31 0.60 -15.42
N LEU A 162 5.97 -0.55 -15.21
CA LEU A 162 7.12 -0.66 -14.31
C LEU A 162 8.33 0.14 -14.84
N ALA A 163 8.62 0.05 -16.14
CA ALA A 163 9.70 0.83 -16.77
C ALA A 163 9.41 2.34 -16.77
N ALA A 164 8.14 2.74 -16.79
CA ALA A 164 7.72 4.13 -16.58
C ALA A 164 7.92 4.61 -15.13
N MET A 165 7.90 3.71 -14.14
CA MET A 165 8.22 4.05 -12.75
C MET A 165 9.73 4.15 -12.52
N GLU A 166 10.51 3.19 -13.05
CA GLU A 166 11.97 3.17 -12.94
C GLU A 166 12.63 2.60 -14.19
N LYS A 167 13.46 3.41 -14.85
CA LYS A 167 14.29 2.99 -15.98
C LYS A 167 15.19 1.84 -15.57
N GLU A 168 15.30 0.84 -16.45
CA GLU A 168 16.16 -0.33 -16.27
C GLU A 168 15.83 -1.21 -15.05
N LEU A 169 14.77 -0.90 -14.28
CA LEU A 169 14.35 -1.63 -13.09
C LEU A 169 15.56 -2.00 -12.21
N ALA A 170 16.35 -0.99 -11.82
CA ALA A 170 17.55 -1.19 -11.03
C ALA A 170 17.26 -1.51 -9.55
N GLY A 171 16.00 -1.37 -9.12
CA GLY A 171 15.56 -1.47 -7.73
C GLY A 171 16.03 -0.30 -6.89
N GLN A 172 16.32 0.84 -7.53
CA GLN A 172 16.77 2.04 -6.86
C GLN A 172 15.61 2.78 -6.23
N TYR A 173 14.45 2.94 -6.86
CA TYR A 173 13.30 3.76 -6.41
C TYR A 173 12.06 2.94 -6.09
N ILE A 174 11.81 1.86 -6.84
CA ILE A 174 10.72 0.91 -6.61
C ILE A 174 11.29 -0.44 -6.12
N PRO A 175 10.48 -1.35 -5.53
CA PRO A 175 11.00 -2.60 -4.96
C PRO A 175 11.39 -3.66 -6.01
N ILE A 176 11.19 -3.34 -7.29
CA ILE A 176 11.35 -4.27 -8.41
C ILE A 176 12.70 -4.07 -9.05
N LYS A 177 13.48 -5.15 -9.07
CA LYS A 177 14.77 -5.23 -9.75
C LYS A 177 14.79 -6.42 -10.70
N GLU A 178 15.23 -6.21 -11.93
CA GLU A 178 15.43 -7.31 -12.87
C GLU A 178 16.63 -8.18 -12.45
N LYS A 179 16.43 -9.51 -12.43
CA LYS A 179 17.47 -10.48 -12.07
C LYS A 179 18.24 -10.92 -13.32
N LYS A 180 19.56 -11.12 -13.17
CA LYS A 180 20.43 -11.67 -14.23
C LYS A 180 19.99 -13.08 -14.72
N SER A 181 19.29 -13.83 -13.87
CA SER A 181 18.74 -15.16 -14.19
C SER A 181 17.41 -15.13 -14.96
N GLY A 182 16.88 -13.94 -15.26
CA GLY A 182 15.48 -13.74 -15.62
C GLY A 182 14.59 -13.62 -14.38
N GLY A 183 13.44 -12.94 -14.55
CA GLY A 183 12.49 -12.62 -13.50
C GLY A 183 12.86 -11.37 -12.69
N TYR A 184 12.10 -11.11 -11.62
CA TYR A 184 12.21 -9.86 -10.85
C TYR A 184 12.35 -10.12 -9.35
N THR A 185 12.89 -9.16 -8.60
CA THR A 185 12.78 -9.15 -7.14
C THR A 185 11.37 -8.78 -6.70
N ALA A 186 11.03 -9.13 -5.45
CA ALA A 186 9.75 -8.78 -4.83
C ALA A 186 8.54 -9.17 -5.69
N GLU A 187 8.52 -10.42 -6.18
CA GLU A 187 7.40 -10.94 -6.98
C GLU A 187 6.08 -11.00 -6.21
N ASP A 188 6.16 -11.04 -4.88
CA ASP A 188 5.08 -10.91 -3.91
C ASP A 188 4.52 -9.48 -3.81
N GLN A 189 5.22 -8.50 -4.37
CA GLN A 189 4.81 -7.09 -4.47
C GLN A 189 4.35 -6.71 -5.89
N MET A 190 4.05 -7.70 -6.72
CA MET A 190 3.49 -7.50 -8.05
C MET A 190 2.15 -8.21 -8.19
N ALA A 191 1.15 -7.49 -8.70
CA ALA A 191 -0.16 -8.02 -9.04
C ALA A 191 -0.52 -7.67 -10.49
N ASP A 192 -1.05 -8.61 -11.26
CA ASP A 192 -1.66 -8.29 -12.55
C ASP A 192 -3.02 -7.59 -12.39
N ALA A 193 -3.63 -7.17 -13.50
CA ALA A 193 -4.91 -6.44 -13.46
C ALA A 193 -6.06 -7.29 -12.85
N ARG A 194 -6.06 -8.61 -13.05
CA ARG A 194 -7.08 -9.51 -12.48
C ARG A 194 -6.85 -9.69 -10.99
N GLU A 195 -5.59 -9.80 -10.57
CA GLU A 195 -5.20 -9.89 -9.17
C GLU A 195 -5.55 -8.60 -8.41
N PHE A 196 -5.30 -7.42 -8.97
CA PHE A 196 -5.76 -6.14 -8.41
C PHE A 196 -7.28 -6.11 -8.22
N GLU A 197 -8.01 -6.63 -9.20
CA GLU A 197 -9.47 -6.70 -9.15
C GLU A 197 -9.97 -7.66 -8.05
N LYS A 198 -9.30 -8.81 -7.85
CA LYS A 198 -9.58 -9.72 -6.71
C LYS A 198 -9.33 -9.03 -5.37
N ILE A 199 -8.18 -8.35 -5.23
CA ILE A 199 -7.81 -7.60 -4.03
C ILE A 199 -8.85 -6.51 -3.75
N ARG A 200 -9.29 -5.79 -4.78
CA ARG A 200 -10.33 -4.75 -4.67
C ARG A 200 -11.64 -5.29 -4.13
N ARG A 201 -12.11 -6.42 -4.67
CA ARG A 201 -13.32 -7.09 -4.18
C ARG A 201 -13.19 -7.52 -2.72
N HIS A 202 -12.05 -8.11 -2.37
CA HIS A 202 -11.77 -8.54 -1.01
C HIS A 202 -11.74 -7.36 -0.02
N VAL A 203 -11.02 -6.28 -0.33
CA VAL A 203 -10.99 -5.05 0.48
C VAL A 203 -12.40 -4.48 0.67
N ARG A 204 -13.24 -4.45 -0.37
CA ARG A 204 -14.64 -3.99 -0.24
C ARG A 204 -15.48 -4.91 0.65
N ARG A 205 -15.31 -6.23 0.54
CA ARG A 205 -15.99 -7.19 1.43
C ARG A 205 -15.60 -6.99 2.89
N LEU A 206 -14.31 -6.80 3.15
CA LEU A 206 -13.83 -6.51 4.50
C LEU A 206 -14.41 -5.19 5.06
N ILE A 207 -14.45 -4.13 4.25
CA ILE A 207 -15.07 -2.85 4.65
C ILE A 207 -16.56 -3.03 4.97
N ALA A 208 -17.29 -3.76 4.12
CA ALA A 208 -18.71 -4.05 4.34
C ALA A 208 -18.91 -4.83 5.64
N ALA A 209 -18.20 -5.95 5.82
CA ALA A 209 -18.30 -6.79 7.02
C ALA A 209 -17.95 -6.03 8.30
N MET A 210 -16.86 -5.25 8.30
CA MET A 210 -16.50 -4.40 9.45
C MET A 210 -17.57 -3.34 9.74
N GLY A 211 -18.22 -2.80 8.70
CA GLY A 211 -19.34 -1.88 8.85
C GLY A 211 -20.58 -2.52 9.47
N GLU A 212 -20.94 -3.72 9.01
CA GLU A 212 -22.04 -4.52 9.56
C GLU A 212 -21.78 -4.90 11.03
N ASP A 213 -20.58 -5.36 11.35
CA ASP A 213 -20.18 -5.69 12.72
C ASP A 213 -20.31 -4.49 13.65
N LEU A 214 -19.80 -3.33 13.21
CA LEU A 214 -19.91 -2.10 13.98
C LEU A 214 -21.37 -1.67 14.17
N TYR A 215 -22.17 -1.75 13.10
CA TYR A 215 -23.59 -1.38 13.13
C TYR A 215 -24.41 -2.26 14.08
N HIS A 216 -24.10 -3.56 14.15
CA HIS A 216 -24.77 -4.51 15.04
C HIS A 216 -24.23 -4.54 16.46
N GLY A 217 -23.17 -3.77 16.76
CA GLY A 217 -22.57 -3.74 18.09
C GLY A 217 -21.70 -4.97 18.40
N ASN A 218 -21.15 -5.63 17.38
CA ASN A 218 -20.17 -6.70 17.54
C ASN A 218 -18.81 -6.11 17.94
N VAL A 219 -18.63 -5.87 19.24
CA VAL A 219 -17.46 -5.19 19.81
C VAL A 219 -16.53 -6.11 20.62
N ALA A 220 -16.62 -7.41 20.40
CA ALA A 220 -15.80 -8.39 21.10
C ALA A 220 -14.30 -8.16 20.81
N PRO A 221 -13.42 -8.25 21.82
CA PRO A 221 -11.98 -8.18 21.59
C PRO A 221 -11.50 -9.23 20.60
N ASN A 222 -10.70 -8.79 19.62
CA ASN A 222 -10.06 -9.67 18.64
C ASN A 222 -8.68 -9.10 18.21
N PRO A 223 -7.65 -9.13 19.09
CA PRO A 223 -6.33 -8.59 18.78
C PRO A 223 -5.66 -9.40 17.66
N CYS A 224 -5.22 -8.73 16.60
CA CYS A 224 -4.75 -9.36 15.37
C CYS A 224 -3.42 -10.12 15.50
N ASP A 225 -2.60 -9.82 16.50
CA ASP A 225 -1.37 -10.54 16.81
C ASP A 225 -1.47 -11.33 18.13
N GLY A 226 -2.70 -11.62 18.55
CA GLY A 226 -2.99 -12.36 19.77
C GLY A 226 -3.04 -11.49 21.03
N ALA A 227 -3.59 -12.05 22.11
CA ALA A 227 -3.71 -11.34 23.37
C ALA A 227 -2.32 -11.07 23.97
N GLY A 228 -2.08 -9.81 24.33
CA GLY A 228 -0.77 -9.38 24.84
C GLY A 228 0.28 -9.14 23.74
N GLY A 229 -0.10 -9.21 22.47
CA GLY A 229 0.75 -8.82 21.34
C GLY A 229 0.98 -7.30 21.26
N LYS A 230 1.70 -6.88 20.21
CA LYS A 230 1.99 -5.47 19.92
C LYS A 230 0.72 -4.64 19.72
N THR A 231 -0.35 -5.23 19.18
CA THR A 231 -1.64 -4.52 19.06
C THR A 231 -2.16 -4.10 20.43
N CYS A 232 -2.04 -4.98 21.43
CA CYS A 232 -2.40 -4.66 22.81
C CYS A 232 -1.41 -3.66 23.42
N GLU A 233 -0.11 -3.75 23.12
CA GLU A 233 0.93 -2.84 23.62
C GLU A 233 0.66 -1.37 23.23
N TYR A 234 0.19 -1.14 22.00
CA TYR A 234 -0.12 0.19 21.49
C TYR A 234 -1.58 0.61 21.70
N CYS A 235 -2.40 -0.18 22.41
CA CYS A 235 -3.80 0.09 22.63
C CYS A 235 -4.05 0.79 23.97
N ASP A 236 -4.50 2.05 23.93
CA ASP A 236 -4.87 2.84 25.12
C ASP A 236 -5.98 2.19 25.97
N TYR A 237 -6.76 1.28 25.38
CA TYR A 237 -7.87 0.58 26.04
C TYR A 237 -7.52 -0.84 26.51
N ALA A 238 -6.25 -1.27 26.39
CA ALA A 238 -5.84 -2.64 26.73
C ALA A 238 -6.23 -3.04 28.16
N ALA A 239 -6.12 -2.10 29.10
CA ALA A 239 -6.48 -2.31 30.51
C ALA A 239 -7.99 -2.53 30.75
N LEU A 240 -8.85 -2.05 29.85
CA LEU A 240 -10.32 -2.27 29.92
C LEU A 240 -10.74 -3.53 29.16
N CYS A 241 -9.99 -3.86 28.11
CA CYS A 241 -10.29 -4.95 27.19
C CYS A 241 -10.11 -6.34 27.83
N HIS A 242 -9.08 -6.51 28.67
CA HIS A 242 -8.76 -7.80 29.33
C HIS A 242 -8.73 -9.01 28.38
N ALA A 243 -8.26 -8.83 27.13
CA ALA A 243 -8.24 -9.87 26.11
C ALA A 243 -7.52 -11.15 26.58
N ASP A 244 -6.46 -11.02 27.39
CA ASP A 244 -5.71 -12.12 28.00
C ASP A 244 -6.59 -13.06 28.86
N ARG A 245 -7.72 -12.56 29.36
CA ARG A 245 -8.67 -13.31 30.20
C ARG A 245 -9.88 -13.84 29.45
N LEU A 246 -10.08 -13.39 28.20
CA LEU A 246 -11.30 -13.67 27.43
C LEU A 246 -11.16 -14.88 26.49
N GLY A 247 -9.95 -15.35 26.24
CA GLY A 247 -9.73 -16.55 25.44
C GLY A 247 -8.34 -16.65 24.84
N GLN A 248 -8.16 -17.67 23.99
CA GLN A 248 -6.95 -17.81 23.19
C GLN A 248 -7.15 -17.09 21.86
N PHE A 249 -6.31 -16.08 21.63
CA PHE A 249 -6.24 -15.37 20.36
C PHE A 249 -4.95 -15.80 19.67
N PRO A 250 -5.01 -16.69 18.68
CA PRO A 250 -3.80 -17.22 18.02
C PRO A 250 -3.08 -16.18 17.15
N GLY A 251 -3.72 -15.02 16.92
CA GLY A 251 -3.24 -14.01 15.99
C GLY A 251 -3.41 -14.45 14.53
N ASN A 252 -3.01 -13.57 13.63
CA ASN A 252 -3.13 -13.75 12.20
C ASN A 252 -1.90 -14.48 11.65
N PRO A 253 -2.03 -15.72 11.13
CA PRO A 253 -0.90 -16.43 10.54
C PRO A 253 -0.48 -15.80 9.21
N GLU A 254 0.81 -15.90 8.90
CA GLU A 254 1.36 -15.46 7.61
C GLU A 254 0.79 -16.27 6.44
N ILE A 255 0.46 -15.58 5.35
CA ILE A 255 -0.11 -16.17 4.13
C ILE A 255 0.88 -15.92 2.99
N ASN A 256 1.35 -16.99 2.36
CA ASN A 256 2.16 -16.87 1.16
C ASN A 256 1.30 -16.44 -0.05
N ILE A 257 1.94 -15.93 -1.10
CA ILE A 257 1.23 -15.38 -2.27
C ILE A 257 0.29 -16.38 -2.96
N ALA A 258 0.67 -17.65 -3.05
CA ALA A 258 -0.16 -18.66 -3.73
C ALA A 258 -1.43 -18.95 -2.93
N ASP A 259 -1.29 -19.12 -1.61
CA ASP A 259 -2.41 -19.34 -0.71
C ASP A 259 -3.31 -18.10 -0.62
N PHE A 260 -2.74 -16.89 -0.64
CA PHE A 260 -3.50 -15.63 -0.66
C PHE A 260 -4.49 -15.60 -1.82
N TYR A 261 -4.01 -15.80 -3.05
CA TYR A 261 -4.91 -15.78 -4.21
C TYR A 261 -5.85 -16.98 -4.26
N ALA A 262 -5.43 -18.14 -3.76
CA ALA A 262 -6.32 -19.29 -3.63
C ALA A 262 -7.46 -19.05 -2.63
N LEU A 263 -7.22 -18.28 -1.56
CA LEU A 263 -8.26 -17.84 -0.63
C LEU A 263 -9.22 -16.86 -1.31
N LEU A 264 -8.70 -15.86 -2.03
CA LEU A 264 -9.55 -14.92 -2.78
C LEU A 264 -10.43 -15.62 -3.82
N ASP A 265 -9.89 -16.65 -4.48
CA ASP A 265 -10.64 -17.45 -5.47
C ASP A 265 -11.76 -18.28 -4.85
N LYS A 266 -11.60 -18.72 -3.59
CA LYS A 266 -12.67 -19.43 -2.86
C LYS A 266 -13.78 -18.45 -2.49
N GLU A 267 -13.42 -17.27 -1.98
CA GLU A 267 -14.38 -16.24 -1.61
C GLU A 267 -15.24 -15.78 -2.79
N GLU A 268 -14.70 -15.76 -4.02
CA GLU A 268 -15.47 -15.44 -5.22
C GLU A 268 -16.49 -16.51 -5.58
N LYS A 269 -16.18 -17.78 -5.34
CA LYS A 269 -17.12 -18.88 -5.57
C LYS A 269 -18.25 -18.87 -4.55
N GLU A 270 -17.93 -18.61 -3.29
CA GLU A 270 -18.90 -18.56 -2.19
C GLU A 270 -19.78 -17.30 -2.22
N GLY A 271 -19.31 -16.20 -2.81
CA GLY A 271 -20.09 -14.96 -2.99
C GLY A 271 -20.95 -14.91 -4.26
N ALA A 272 -20.80 -15.89 -5.17
CA ALA A 272 -21.60 -16.02 -6.39
C ALA A 272 -22.82 -16.94 -6.23
N GLU A 273 -22.96 -17.61 -5.08
CA GLU A 273 -24.12 -18.38 -4.63
C GLU A 273 -25.01 -17.55 -3.69
#